data_AF-A0A4Y7U5N1-F1
#
_entry.id   AF-A0A4Y7U5N1-F1
#
_cell.length_a   1.000
_cell.length_b   1.000
_cell.length_c   1.000
_cell.angle_alpha   90.00
_cell.angle_beta   90.00
_cell.angle_gamma   90.00
#
_symmetry.space_group_name_H-M   'P 1'
#
loop_
_entity.id
_entity.type
_entity.pdbx_description
1 polymer ?
#
loop_
_entity_poly.entity_id
_entity_poly.type
_entity_poly.pdbx_seq_one_letter_code
_entity_poly.pdbx_strand_id
1 'polypeptide(L)' 'ISLNAEEKYIRFIEKQPQIALRVPQHMIASYLGMTPETLSRIRKQSAKK' A
#
# COMPACT_ATOMS: atom_id res chain seq x y z
N ILE A 1 3.25 -5.27 -18.71
CA ILE A 1 2.14 -4.76 -17.86
C ILE A 1 2.75 -4.24 -16.57
N SER A 2 2.86 -2.92 -16.41
CA SER A 2 3.41 -2.32 -15.20
C SER A 2 2.32 -2.27 -14.13
N LEU A 3 2.53 -2.94 -13.00
CA LEU A 3 1.62 -2.86 -11.85
C LEU A 3 1.71 -1.46 -11.24
N ASN A 4 0.57 -0.76 -11.16
CA ASN A 4 0.49 0.55 -10.52
C ASN A 4 0.74 0.43 -9.01
N ALA A 5 1.16 1.55 -8.40
CA ALA A 5 1.42 1.64 -6.97
C ALA A 5 0.23 1.18 -6.12
N GLU A 6 -0.99 1.53 -6.54
CA GLU A 6 -2.23 1.09 -5.92
C GLU A 6 -2.41 -0.43 -5.96
N GLU A 7 -2.21 -1.03 -7.12
CA GLU A 7 -2.41 -2.47 -7.31
C GLU A 7 -1.38 -3.29 -6.55
N LYS A 8 -0.14 -2.79 -6.45
CA LYS A 8 0.91 -3.35 -5.57
C LYS A 8 0.49 -3.30 -4.10
N TYR A 9 -0.08 -2.19 -3.66
CA TYR A 9 -0.56 -2.04 -2.28
C TYR A 9 -1.71 -2.99 -2.01
N ILE A 10 -2.74 -3.03 -2.85
CA ILE A 10 -3.90 -3.92 -2.71
C ILE A 10 -3.44 -5.37 -2.63
N ARG A 11 -2.62 -5.84 -3.58
CA ARG A 11 -2.05 -7.19 -3.54
C ARG A 11 -1.24 -7.47 -2.27
N PHE A 12 -0.54 -6.49 -1.74
CA PHE A 12 0.22 -6.62 -0.51
C PHE A 12 -0.69 -6.83 0.70
N ILE A 13 -1.77 -6.06 0.84
CA ILE A 13 -2.74 -6.24 1.93
C ILE A 13 -3.50 -7.55 1.78
N GLU A 14 -3.83 -7.96 0.55
CA GLU A 14 -4.52 -9.23 0.29
C GLU A 14 -3.63 -10.44 0.58
N LYS A 15 -2.35 -10.41 0.19
CA LYS A 15 -1.42 -11.50 0.49
C LYS A 15 -0.97 -11.54 1.94
N GLN A 16 -0.76 -10.37 2.55
CA GLN A 16 -0.12 -10.25 3.87
C GLN A 16 -0.85 -9.23 4.77
N PRO A 17 -2.13 -9.47 5.11
CA PRO A 17 -2.92 -8.53 5.90
C PRO A 17 -2.34 -8.35 7.32
N GLN A 18 -1.88 -9.43 7.95
CA GLN A 18 -1.19 -9.36 9.25
C GLN A 18 0.05 -8.47 9.25
N ILE A 19 0.80 -8.40 8.14
CA ILE A 19 1.96 -7.53 8.06
C ILE A 19 1.48 -6.09 7.93
N ALA A 20 0.59 -5.82 6.99
CA ALA A 20 0.03 -4.47 6.77
C ALA A 20 -0.61 -3.85 8.03
N LEU A 21 -1.11 -4.66 8.97
CA LEU A 21 -1.64 -4.22 10.26
C LEU A 21 -0.57 -3.95 11.32
N ARG A 22 0.62 -4.53 11.20
CA ARG A 22 1.71 -4.43 12.19
C ARG A 22 2.79 -3.42 11.79
N VAL A 23 3.01 -3.19 10.49
CA VAL A 23 4.01 -2.22 10.01
C VAL A 23 3.37 -0.86 9.76
N PRO A 24 4.06 0.25 10.13
CA PRO A 24 3.63 1.57 9.75
C PRO A 24 3.68 1.79 8.23
N GLN A 25 2.78 2.66 7.75
CA GLN A 25 2.61 2.98 6.33
C GLN A 25 3.89 3.43 5.63
N HIS A 26 4.76 4.22 6.28
CA HIS A 26 5.99 4.69 5.65
C HIS A 26 6.94 3.54 5.27
N MET A 27 6.99 2.46 6.08
CA MET A 27 7.79 1.27 5.75
C MET A 27 7.18 0.52 4.57
N ILE A 28 5.86 0.40 4.52
CA ILE A 28 5.16 -0.24 3.41
C ILE A 28 5.42 0.54 2.10
N ALA A 29 5.45 1.88 2.17
CA ALA A 29 5.76 2.72 1.01
C ALA A 29 7.17 2.46 0.50
N SER A 30 8.17 2.47 1.39
CA SER A 30 9.55 2.11 1.04
C SER A 30 9.66 0.70 0.46
N TYR A 31 8.94 -0.28 1.03
CA TYR A 31 8.93 -1.65 0.55
C TYR A 31 8.32 -1.79 -0.86
N LEU A 32 7.25 -1.07 -1.15
CA LEU A 32 6.57 -1.10 -2.44
C LEU A 32 7.21 -0.17 -3.49
N GLY A 33 8.26 0.55 -3.13
CA GLY A 33 8.99 1.46 -4.01
C GLY A 33 8.20 2.73 -4.35
N MET A 34 7.43 3.26 -3.40
CA MET A 34 6.65 4.48 -3.56
C MET A 34 6.86 5.43 -2.38
N THR A 35 6.47 6.69 -2.53
CA THR A 35 6.53 7.64 -1.42
C THR A 35 5.41 7.37 -0.42
N PRO A 36 5.63 7.67 0.88
CA PRO A 36 4.58 7.57 1.90
C PRO A 36 3.35 8.43 1.58
N GLU A 37 3.54 9.55 0.85
CA GLU A 37 2.45 10.39 0.35
C GLU A 37 1.59 9.66 -0.67
N THR A 38 2.19 8.99 -1.66
CA THR A 38 1.49 8.16 -2.64
C THR A 38 0.71 7.06 -1.94
N LEU A 39 1.33 6.34 -0.99
CA LEU A 39 0.67 5.29 -0.23
C LEU A 39 -0.52 5.83 0.60
N SER A 40 -0.35 6.99 1.25
CA SER A 40 -1.40 7.64 2.02
C SER A 40 -2.60 8.01 1.13
N ARG A 41 -2.32 8.53 -0.07
CA ARG A 41 -3.33 8.89 -1.07
C ARG A 41 -4.10 7.65 -1.54
N ILE A 42 -3.39 6.57 -1.86
CA ILE A 42 -3.97 5.28 -2.25
C ILE A 42 -4.87 4.75 -1.13
N ARG A 43 -4.38 4.67 0.12
CA ARG A 43 -5.16 4.14 1.23
C ARG A 43 -6.44 4.94 1.49
N LYS A 44 -6.36 6.28 1.40
CA LYS A 44 -7.55 7.14 1.50
C LYS A 44 -8.57 6.88 0.39
N GLN A 45 -8.10 6.55 -0.81
CA GLN A 45 -8.95 6.20 -1.94
C GLN A 45 -9.58 4.81 -1.75
N SER A 46 -8.81 3.83 -1.29
CA SER A 46 -9.28 2.47 -0.99
C SER A 46 -10.29 2.40 0.16
N ALA A 47 -10.14 3.24 1.18
CA ALA A 47 -11.05 3.29 2.33
C ALA A 47 -12.39 4.01 2.05
N LYS A 48 -12.53 4.65 0.88
CA LYS A 48 -13.72 5.42 0.49
C LYS A 48 -14.67 4.63 -0.43
N LYS A 49 -14.38 3.35 -0.66
CA LYS A 49 -15.12 2.45 -1.53
C LYS A 49 -15.74 1.33 -0.70
#